data_AF-A0A522UFK7-F1
#
_entry.id   AF-A0A522UFK7-F1
#
_cell.length_a   1.000
_cell.length_b   1.000
_cell.length_c   1.000
_cell.angle_alpha   90.00
_cell.angle_beta   90.00
_cell.angle_gamma   90.00
#
_symmetry.space_group_name_H-M   'P 1'
#
loop_
_entity.id
_entity.type
_entity.pdbx_description
1 polymer ?
#
loop_
_entity_poly.entity_id
_entity_poly.type
_entity_poly.pdbx_seq_one_letter_code
_entity_poly.pdbx_strand_id
1 'polypeptide(L)'
;MPLVTAISAESGKRVSMALLNIAEIFGFDVTNGSSAARRSRGQKWCRFRNAQGNKGNLQNPLGICSFSDGNQAGVVCPSRFLESDRMFKDAALAAFGRGARIIVAPEIRILRIQGQRSRKIGKVDYIIGRLDKHDEVCDFAALEVQAVYFSGRSIQPAFHNFLKTGQLMANAQRRLDYRSSAQKRLMPQLNLKVPVFRRWGKKFFVAVDNLFYTQLPAMRTVPNMDNSEVTWLVYPFSKQKGGYEMAAPAIHYTLWEDVLNALREGQAPTPGEIMAEISARRAEYRMLTV
;
A
#
# COMPACT_ATOMS: atom_id res chain seq x y z
N MET A 1 -9.83 -28.88 -6.23
CA MET A 1 -8.56 -28.43 -5.62
C MET A 1 -7.86 -27.52 -6.60
N PRO A 2 -7.77 -26.20 -6.38
CA PRO A 2 -6.95 -25.36 -7.23
C PRO A 2 -5.49 -25.43 -6.75
N LEU A 3 -4.58 -25.71 -7.68
CA LEU A 3 -3.15 -25.61 -7.48
C LEU A 3 -2.81 -24.17 -7.04
N VAL A 4 -2.37 -24.01 -5.80
CA VAL A 4 -1.68 -22.80 -5.35
C VAL A 4 -0.31 -22.84 -6.03
N THR A 5 -0.15 -22.14 -7.14
CA THR A 5 1.18 -21.89 -7.72
C THR A 5 2.02 -21.13 -6.69
N ALA A 6 2.95 -21.84 -6.06
CA ALA A 6 3.97 -21.25 -5.22
C ALA A 6 4.80 -20.28 -6.07
N ILE A 7 4.57 -18.98 -5.91
CA ILE A 7 5.48 -17.96 -6.43
C ILE A 7 6.76 -18.09 -5.58
N SER A 8 7.84 -18.59 -6.19
CA SER A 8 9.14 -18.79 -5.55
C SER A 8 9.62 -17.52 -4.85
N ALA A 9 10.03 -17.65 -3.58
CA ALA A 9 10.60 -16.58 -2.77
C ALA A 9 11.84 -15.89 -3.40
N GLU A 10 12.49 -16.52 -4.38
CA GLU A 10 13.59 -15.92 -5.15
C GLU A 10 13.12 -14.80 -6.10
N SER A 11 11.92 -14.92 -6.66
CA SER A 11 11.34 -13.90 -7.55
C SER A 11 11.03 -12.61 -6.76
N GLY A 12 10.55 -12.74 -5.53
CA GLY A 12 10.35 -11.63 -4.60
C GLY A 12 11.67 -10.91 -4.29
N LYS A 13 12.72 -11.63 -3.87
CA LYS A 13 14.03 -11.01 -3.56
C LYS A 13 14.62 -10.22 -4.74
N ARG A 14 14.46 -10.70 -5.99
CA ARG A 14 14.95 -10.00 -7.20
C ARG A 14 14.25 -8.65 -7.43
N VAL A 15 12.95 -8.55 -7.16
CA VAL A 15 12.19 -7.30 -7.33
C VAL A 15 12.55 -6.24 -6.28
N SER A 16 12.96 -6.64 -5.06
CA SER A 16 13.36 -5.69 -4.00
C SER A 16 14.57 -4.81 -4.35
N MET A 17 15.45 -5.30 -5.24
CA MET A 17 16.70 -4.63 -5.62
C MET A 17 16.64 -3.98 -7.01
N ALA A 18 15.58 -4.25 -7.78
CA ALA A 18 15.45 -3.80 -9.17
C ALA A 18 15.11 -2.30 -9.26
N LEU A 19 15.71 -1.64 -10.24
CA LEU A 19 15.32 -0.30 -10.65
C LEU A 19 14.06 -0.41 -11.52
N LEU A 20 12.95 0.18 -11.07
CA LEU A 20 11.67 0.16 -11.77
C LEU A 20 11.41 1.49 -12.48
N ASN A 21 10.74 1.45 -13.62
CA ASN A 21 10.36 2.64 -14.39
C ASN A 21 9.05 3.22 -13.87
N ILE A 22 8.83 4.53 -14.05
CA ILE A 22 7.50 5.11 -13.83
C ILE A 22 6.54 4.43 -14.80
N ALA A 23 5.50 3.80 -14.25
CA ALA A 23 4.53 3.05 -15.03
C ALA A 23 3.29 3.89 -15.36
N GLU A 24 2.76 4.59 -14.36
CA GLU A 24 1.53 5.34 -14.47
C GLU A 24 1.69 6.77 -13.95
N ILE A 25 1.18 7.72 -14.73
CA ILE A 25 1.05 9.12 -14.35
C ILE A 25 -0.42 9.54 -14.49
N PHE A 26 -0.99 10.04 -13.39
CA PHE A 26 -2.39 10.48 -13.29
C PHE A 26 -3.41 9.39 -13.65
N GLY A 27 -3.04 8.12 -13.42
CA GLY A 27 -3.87 6.94 -13.70
C GLY A 27 -3.90 6.50 -15.16
N PHE A 28 -2.92 6.95 -15.93
CA PHE A 28 -2.67 6.48 -17.29
C PHE A 28 -1.25 5.96 -17.41
N ASP A 29 -1.11 4.84 -18.10
CA ASP A 29 0.19 4.33 -18.51
C ASP A 29 1.01 5.40 -19.22
N VAL A 30 2.30 5.50 -18.93
CA VAL A 30 3.20 6.49 -19.53
C VAL A 30 3.24 6.42 -21.06
N THR A 31 3.00 5.26 -21.67
CA THR A 31 2.94 5.11 -23.13
C THR A 31 1.58 5.49 -23.73
N ASN A 32 0.56 5.70 -22.89
CA ASN A 32 -0.77 6.09 -23.35
C ASN A 32 -0.76 7.54 -23.84
N GLY A 33 -0.81 7.70 -25.17
CA GLY A 33 -0.84 8.98 -25.87
C GLY A 33 -2.24 9.51 -26.20
N SER A 34 -3.31 8.92 -25.67
CA SER A 34 -4.69 9.34 -25.96
C SER A 34 -4.98 10.79 -25.52
N SER A 35 -6.01 11.40 -26.12
CA SER A 35 -6.48 12.74 -25.74
C SER A 35 -6.90 12.81 -24.26
N ALA A 36 -7.52 11.76 -23.74
CA ALA A 36 -7.88 11.64 -22.32
C ALA A 36 -6.64 11.64 -21.42
N ALA A 37 -5.60 10.86 -21.74
CA ALA A 37 -4.36 10.82 -20.98
C ALA A 37 -3.64 12.19 -20.99
N ARG A 38 -3.54 12.84 -22.16
CA ARG A 38 -2.95 14.19 -22.27
C ARG A 38 -3.72 15.22 -21.47
N ARG A 39 -5.05 15.22 -21.56
CA ARG A 39 -5.93 16.13 -20.80
C ARG A 39 -5.76 15.94 -19.29
N SER A 40 -5.79 14.68 -18.82
CA SER A 40 -5.61 14.35 -17.41
C SER A 40 -4.25 14.82 -16.89
N ARG A 41 -3.18 14.65 -17.66
CA ARG A 41 -1.83 15.12 -17.33
C ARG A 41 -1.73 16.64 -17.30
N GLY A 42 -2.26 17.31 -18.32
CA GLY A 42 -2.25 18.78 -18.41
C GLY A 42 -3.03 19.44 -17.27
N GLN A 43 -4.17 18.86 -16.88
CA GLN A 43 -5.01 19.34 -15.79
C GLN A 43 -4.57 18.80 -14.41
N LYS A 44 -3.56 17.93 -14.35
CA LYS A 44 -3.13 17.22 -13.14
C LYS A 44 -4.29 16.49 -12.44
N TRP A 45 -5.20 15.94 -13.24
CA TRP A 45 -6.41 15.26 -12.81
C TRP A 45 -6.10 13.81 -12.43
N CYS A 46 -6.50 13.38 -11.24
CA CYS A 46 -6.37 11.99 -10.81
C CYS A 46 -7.59 11.20 -11.27
N ARG A 47 -7.39 10.31 -12.26
CA ARG A 47 -8.46 9.42 -12.77
C ARG A 47 -9.17 8.62 -11.68
N PHE A 48 -8.43 8.08 -10.72
CA PHE A 48 -8.98 7.18 -9.70
C PHE A 48 -9.82 7.89 -8.63
N ARG A 49 -9.52 9.17 -8.35
CA ARG A 49 -10.32 9.98 -7.40
C ARG A 49 -11.42 10.76 -8.09
N ASN A 50 -11.38 10.84 -9.42
CA ASN A 50 -12.17 11.79 -10.20
C ASN A 50 -12.08 13.22 -9.64
N ALA A 51 -10.85 13.65 -9.33
CA ALA A 51 -10.55 14.94 -8.70
C ALA A 51 -9.12 15.39 -9.02
N GLN A 52 -8.77 16.63 -8.69
CA GLN A 52 -7.40 17.11 -8.80
C GLN A 52 -6.44 16.28 -7.93
N GLY A 53 -5.25 16.00 -8.47
CA GLY A 53 -4.18 15.34 -7.71
C GLY A 53 -3.81 16.13 -6.45
N ASN A 54 -3.48 15.42 -5.37
CA ASN A 54 -3.16 16.04 -4.08
C ASN A 54 -1.83 15.55 -3.48
N LYS A 55 -1.07 14.71 -4.20
CA LYS A 55 0.17 14.12 -3.69
C LYS A 55 1.29 15.16 -3.72
N GLY A 56 1.82 15.53 -2.56
CA GLY A 56 2.87 16.53 -2.44
C GLY A 56 2.31 17.95 -2.41
N ASN A 57 2.66 18.77 -3.41
CA ASN A 57 2.22 20.16 -3.49
C ASN A 57 0.81 20.25 -4.09
N LEU A 58 -0.12 20.98 -3.45
CA LEU A 58 -1.50 21.12 -3.92
C LEU A 58 -1.61 21.83 -5.28
N GLN A 59 -0.75 22.81 -5.57
CA GLN A 59 -0.71 23.52 -6.86
C GLN A 59 0.02 22.69 -7.94
N ASN A 60 0.97 21.85 -7.51
CA ASN A 60 1.73 21.00 -8.41
C ASN A 60 1.88 19.57 -7.88
N PRO A 61 0.80 18.78 -7.90
CA PRO A 61 0.81 17.44 -7.35
C PRO A 61 1.68 16.50 -8.17
N LEU A 62 2.39 15.62 -7.48
CA LEU A 62 3.14 14.53 -8.07
C LEU A 62 2.16 13.43 -8.50
N GLY A 63 1.94 13.31 -9.82
CA GLY A 63 0.97 12.39 -10.40
C GLY A 63 1.43 10.93 -10.53
N ILE A 64 2.55 10.52 -9.95
CA ILE A 64 3.08 9.15 -10.10
C ILE A 64 2.26 8.18 -9.26
N CYS A 65 1.60 7.24 -9.94
CA CYS A 65 0.73 6.24 -9.32
C CYS A 65 1.47 4.93 -9.00
N SER A 66 2.36 4.49 -9.88
CA SER A 66 3.06 3.20 -9.77
C SER A 66 4.41 3.20 -10.49
N PHE A 67 5.25 2.23 -10.13
CA PHE A 67 6.48 1.88 -10.84
C PHE A 67 6.45 0.41 -11.27
N SER A 68 7.06 0.07 -12.41
CA SER A 68 7.00 -1.29 -12.97
C SER A 68 8.29 -1.72 -13.65
N ASP A 69 8.45 -3.05 -13.73
CA ASP A 69 9.43 -3.76 -14.57
C ASP A 69 8.94 -3.97 -16.02
N GLY A 70 7.73 -3.49 -16.35
CA GLY A 70 7.07 -3.67 -17.65
C GLY A 70 5.95 -4.72 -17.61
N ASN A 71 5.90 -5.57 -16.58
CA ASN A 71 4.91 -6.63 -16.43
C ASN A 71 4.05 -6.42 -15.17
N GLN A 72 4.68 -6.14 -14.03
CA GLN A 72 4.00 -5.94 -12.75
C GLN A 72 4.35 -4.58 -12.16
N ALA A 73 3.37 -3.95 -11.51
CA ALA A 73 3.53 -2.63 -10.93
C ALA A 73 3.44 -2.65 -9.40
N GLY A 74 4.39 -1.94 -8.77
CA GLY A 74 4.33 -1.59 -7.35
C GLY A 74 3.68 -0.23 -7.19
N VAL A 75 2.69 -0.15 -6.30
CA VAL A 75 1.85 1.04 -6.16
C VAL A 75 2.47 2.02 -5.18
N VAL A 76 2.63 3.27 -5.59
CA VAL A 76 3.24 4.33 -4.75
C VAL A 76 2.25 5.44 -4.39
N CYS A 77 0.98 5.27 -4.74
CA CYS A 77 -0.10 6.21 -4.47
C CYS A 77 -1.33 5.45 -3.97
N PRO A 78 -1.81 5.68 -2.74
CA PRO A 78 -2.99 4.98 -2.20
C PRO A 78 -4.24 5.13 -3.08
N SER A 79 -4.37 6.28 -3.76
CA SER A 79 -5.48 6.53 -4.66
C SER A 79 -5.56 5.57 -5.85
N ARG A 80 -4.46 4.89 -6.21
CA ARG A 80 -4.46 3.87 -7.26
C ARG A 80 -5.38 2.69 -6.93
N PHE A 81 -5.55 2.37 -5.65
CA PHE A 81 -6.45 1.29 -5.19
C PHE A 81 -7.95 1.61 -5.31
N LEU A 82 -8.30 2.86 -5.62
CA LEU A 82 -9.69 3.27 -5.87
C LEU A 82 -10.22 2.83 -7.25
N GLU A 83 -9.42 2.11 -8.04
CA GLU A 83 -9.86 1.64 -9.35
C GLU A 83 -11.16 0.82 -9.24
N SER A 84 -12.19 1.33 -9.91
CA SER A 84 -13.51 0.68 -10.01
C SER A 84 -14.16 0.32 -8.66
N ASP A 85 -13.75 1.01 -7.58
CA ASP A 85 -14.15 0.72 -6.20
C ASP A 85 -13.91 -0.74 -5.76
N ARG A 86 -12.98 -1.43 -6.43
CA ARG A 86 -12.77 -2.88 -6.27
C ARG A 86 -12.46 -3.25 -4.83
N MET A 87 -11.55 -2.50 -4.17
CA MET A 87 -11.19 -2.82 -2.78
C MET A 87 -12.34 -2.74 -1.80
N PHE A 88 -13.29 -1.83 -2.03
CA PHE A 88 -14.49 -1.72 -1.20
C PHE A 88 -15.43 -2.89 -1.45
N LYS A 89 -15.64 -3.26 -2.71
CA LYS A 89 -16.50 -4.38 -3.12
C LYS A 89 -15.96 -5.72 -2.61
N ASP A 90 -14.65 -5.94 -2.74
CA ASP A 90 -14.01 -7.19 -2.32
C ASP A 90 -14.00 -7.32 -0.78
N ALA A 91 -13.71 -6.24 -0.05
CA ALA A 91 -13.81 -6.21 1.42
C ALA A 91 -15.26 -6.43 1.90
N ALA A 92 -16.24 -5.77 1.27
CA ALA A 92 -17.65 -5.93 1.60
C ALA A 92 -18.17 -7.34 1.31
N LEU A 93 -17.78 -7.92 0.17
CA LEU A 93 -18.14 -9.29 -0.19
C LEU A 93 -17.61 -10.28 0.87
N ALA A 94 -16.37 -10.11 1.31
CA ALA A 94 -15.78 -10.92 2.36
C ALA A 94 -16.49 -10.73 3.70
N ALA A 95 -16.75 -9.48 4.10
CA ALA A 95 -17.31 -9.16 5.42
C ALA A 95 -18.80 -9.48 5.56
N PHE A 96 -19.59 -9.25 4.51
CA PHE A 96 -21.05 -9.18 4.58
C PHE A 96 -21.76 -10.13 3.61
N GLY A 97 -21.02 -10.80 2.73
CA GLY A 97 -21.57 -11.71 1.73
C GLY A 97 -22.09 -11.01 0.47
N ARG A 98 -22.54 -11.82 -0.48
CA ARG A 98 -23.02 -11.36 -1.80
C ARG A 98 -24.33 -10.58 -1.65
N GLY A 99 -24.44 -9.48 -2.38
CA GLY A 99 -25.66 -8.64 -2.42
C GLY A 99 -25.78 -7.62 -1.29
N ALA A 100 -24.78 -7.54 -0.39
CA ALA A 100 -24.76 -6.50 0.65
C ALA A 100 -24.72 -5.09 0.03
N ARG A 101 -25.61 -4.22 0.52
CA ARG A 101 -25.60 -2.79 0.23
C ARG A 101 -24.63 -2.11 1.21
N ILE A 102 -23.77 -1.23 0.71
CA ILE A 102 -22.72 -0.61 1.52
C ILE A 102 -22.67 0.91 1.36
N ILE A 103 -22.17 1.57 2.41
CA ILE A 103 -21.71 2.96 2.39
C ILE A 103 -20.24 2.99 2.79
N VAL A 104 -19.44 3.83 2.12
CA VAL A 104 -18.00 3.98 2.39
C VAL A 104 -17.74 5.34 3.02
N ALA A 105 -17.27 5.34 4.26
CA ALA A 105 -16.93 6.54 5.02
C ALA A 105 -15.41 6.68 5.12
N PRO A 106 -14.78 7.66 4.43
CA PRO A 106 -13.35 7.87 4.51
C PRO A 106 -12.95 8.59 5.80
N GLU A 107 -11.73 8.34 6.28
CA GLU A 107 -11.03 9.15 7.29
C GLU A 107 -11.66 9.19 8.70
N ILE A 108 -12.36 8.13 9.11
CA ILE A 108 -13.02 8.07 10.42
C ILE A 108 -12.01 7.86 11.54
N ARG A 109 -12.09 8.69 12.59
CA ARG A 109 -11.25 8.57 13.80
C ARG A 109 -11.94 7.73 14.87
N ILE A 110 -11.28 6.67 15.32
CA ILE A 110 -11.91 5.62 16.17
C ILE A 110 -11.56 5.70 17.66
N LEU A 111 -10.57 6.49 18.05
CA LEU A 111 -10.12 6.59 19.46
C LEU A 111 -10.42 7.97 20.03
N ARG A 112 -10.78 8.05 21.32
CA ARG A 112 -10.94 9.32 22.06
C ARG A 112 -9.69 9.61 22.89
N ILE A 113 -9.38 10.88 23.08
CA ILE A 113 -8.33 11.30 24.02
C ILE A 113 -8.97 11.50 25.40
N GLN A 114 -8.42 10.85 26.43
CA GLN A 114 -8.88 11.08 27.81
C GLN A 114 -8.69 12.55 28.19
N GLY A 115 -9.70 13.15 28.85
CA GLY A 115 -9.69 14.57 29.21
C GLY A 115 -10.05 15.55 28.07
N GLN A 116 -10.20 15.11 26.82
CA GLN A 116 -10.61 15.96 25.69
C GLN A 116 -11.79 15.34 24.92
N ARG A 117 -13.02 15.65 25.35
CA ARG A 117 -14.27 15.04 24.83
C ARG A 117 -14.44 15.12 23.30
N SER A 118 -13.92 16.16 22.65
CA SER A 118 -14.08 16.42 21.21
C SER A 118 -12.97 15.86 20.32
N ARG A 119 -11.76 15.60 20.86
CA ARG A 119 -10.60 15.21 20.04
C ARG A 119 -10.51 13.70 19.91
N LYS A 120 -10.59 13.22 18.67
CA LYS A 120 -10.40 11.80 18.31
C LYS A 120 -9.06 11.58 17.62
N ILE A 121 -8.48 10.38 17.74
CA ILE A 121 -7.24 9.92 17.09
C ILE A 121 -7.46 8.53 16.46
N GLY A 122 -6.41 7.94 15.86
CA GLY A 122 -6.51 6.64 15.19
C GLY A 122 -7.42 6.73 13.97
N LYS A 123 -7.04 7.56 12.99
CA LYS A 123 -7.78 7.71 11.73
C LYS A 123 -7.66 6.43 10.92
N VAL A 124 -8.78 5.77 10.64
CA VAL A 124 -8.87 4.66 9.69
C VAL A 124 -9.06 5.24 8.29
N ASP A 125 -8.45 4.64 7.28
CA ASP A 125 -8.57 5.14 5.90
C ASP A 125 -10.02 5.07 5.43
N TYR A 126 -10.68 3.91 5.61
CA TYR A 126 -12.09 3.72 5.26
C TYR A 126 -12.83 2.84 6.28
N ILE A 127 -14.07 3.21 6.57
CA ILE A 127 -15.07 2.35 7.20
C ILE A 127 -16.10 1.98 6.13
N ILE A 128 -16.38 0.69 6.00
CA ILE A 128 -17.40 0.15 5.10
C ILE A 128 -18.59 -0.25 5.96
N GLY A 129 -19.67 0.53 5.92
CA GLY A 129 -20.91 0.25 6.62
C GLY A 129 -21.85 -0.60 5.77
N ARG A 130 -22.45 -1.64 6.34
CA ARG A 130 -23.52 -2.43 5.73
C ARG A 130 -24.86 -1.76 6.00
N LEU A 131 -25.66 -1.58 4.96
CA LEU A 131 -27.00 -1.02 5.04
C LEU A 131 -28.04 -2.14 5.15
N ASP A 132 -29.08 -1.91 5.95
CA ASP A 132 -30.26 -2.77 5.98
C ASP A 132 -31.29 -2.41 4.89
N LYS A 133 -32.52 -2.91 5.02
CA LYS A 133 -33.61 -2.63 4.07
C LYS A 133 -34.16 -1.20 4.16
N HIS A 134 -33.82 -0.46 5.22
CA HIS A 134 -34.26 0.91 5.50
C HIS A 134 -33.15 1.95 5.27
N ASP A 135 -32.02 1.54 4.69
CA ASP A 135 -30.83 2.38 4.49
C ASP A 135 -30.11 2.81 5.77
N GLU A 136 -30.35 2.08 6.85
CA GLU A 136 -29.66 2.29 8.13
C GLU A 136 -28.40 1.43 8.23
N VAL A 137 -27.33 2.00 8.78
CA VAL A 137 -26.07 1.27 9.00
C VAL A 137 -26.24 0.28 10.15
N CYS A 138 -26.26 -1.02 9.82
CA CYS A 138 -26.49 -2.10 10.77
C CYS A 138 -25.21 -2.88 11.14
N ASP A 139 -24.15 -2.76 10.34
CA ASP A 139 -22.84 -3.37 10.63
C ASP A 139 -21.71 -2.58 9.94
N PHE A 140 -20.44 -2.83 10.29
CA PHE A 140 -19.30 -2.23 9.61
C PHE A 140 -18.01 -3.04 9.67
N ALA A 141 -17.11 -2.75 8.73
CA ALA A 141 -15.73 -3.24 8.69
C ALA A 141 -14.77 -2.08 8.42
N ALA A 142 -13.51 -2.24 8.81
CA ALA A 142 -12.45 -1.28 8.50
C ALA A 142 -11.58 -1.73 7.34
N LEU A 143 -11.07 -0.77 6.57
CA LEU A 143 -10.13 -0.98 5.49
C LEU A 143 -9.01 0.06 5.57
N GLU A 144 -7.78 -0.43 5.70
CA GLU A 144 -6.54 0.36 5.55
C GLU A 144 -5.90 0.11 4.18
N VAL A 145 -5.28 1.14 3.61
CA VAL A 145 -4.59 1.04 2.32
C VAL A 145 -3.12 1.38 2.49
N GLN A 146 -2.23 0.46 2.10
CA GLN A 146 -0.79 0.69 2.15
C GLN A 146 -0.18 0.67 0.75
N ALA A 147 0.24 1.86 0.29
CA ALA A 147 1.10 2.03 -0.87
C ALA A 147 2.57 2.12 -0.47
N VAL A 148 3.48 1.82 -1.40
CA VAL A 148 4.92 1.75 -1.14
C VAL A 148 5.61 3.11 -1.31
N TYR A 149 6.59 3.36 -0.46
CA TYR A 149 7.56 4.43 -0.64
C TYR A 149 8.60 4.06 -1.68
N PHE A 150 9.34 5.05 -2.15
CA PHE A 150 10.53 4.83 -2.96
C PHE A 150 11.60 5.81 -2.52
N SER A 151 12.85 5.42 -2.69
CA SER A 151 14.02 6.17 -2.25
C SER A 151 14.86 6.66 -3.43
N GLY A 152 15.79 7.57 -3.16
CA GLY A 152 16.71 8.14 -4.14
C GLY A 152 16.56 9.65 -4.30
N ARG A 153 17.25 10.22 -5.29
CA ARG A 153 17.19 11.65 -5.61
C ARG A 153 15.75 12.05 -5.98
N SER A 154 15.47 13.36 -5.92
CA SER A 154 14.16 13.91 -6.28
C SER A 154 13.68 13.36 -7.63
N ILE A 155 12.44 12.83 -7.65
CA ILE A 155 11.80 12.34 -8.88
C ILE A 155 11.14 13.48 -9.68
N GLN A 156 11.00 14.67 -9.08
CA GLN A 156 10.30 15.79 -9.69
C GLN A 156 10.88 16.23 -11.05
N PRO A 157 12.21 16.30 -11.26
CA PRO A 157 12.76 16.68 -12.57
C PRO A 157 12.33 15.71 -13.68
N ALA A 158 12.43 14.40 -13.44
CA ALA A 158 12.01 13.38 -14.39
C ALA A 158 10.51 13.41 -14.65
N PHE A 159 9.70 13.61 -13.60
CA PHE A 159 8.25 13.75 -13.72
C PHE A 159 7.86 14.98 -14.56
N HIS A 160 8.45 16.14 -14.29
CA HIS A 160 8.15 17.37 -15.04
C HIS A 160 8.66 17.30 -16.49
N ASN A 161 9.80 16.64 -16.73
CA ASN A 161 10.25 16.37 -18.09
C ASN A 161 9.19 15.58 -18.86
N PHE A 162 8.71 14.48 -18.29
CA PHE A 162 7.66 13.68 -18.92
C PHE A 162 6.39 14.49 -19.20
N LEU A 163 5.94 15.34 -18.26
CA LEU A 163 4.77 16.18 -18.51
C LEU A 163 4.95 17.17 -19.67
N LYS A 164 6.19 17.62 -19.92
CA LYS A 164 6.51 18.55 -21.01
C LYS A 164 6.74 17.86 -22.35
N THR A 165 7.44 16.72 -22.36
CA THR A 165 7.97 16.10 -23.59
C THR A 165 7.31 14.76 -23.93
N GLY A 166 6.59 14.16 -22.98
CA GLY A 166 6.09 12.79 -23.09
C GLY A 166 7.16 11.72 -22.93
N GLN A 167 8.41 12.09 -22.61
CA GLN A 167 9.54 11.16 -22.52
C GLN A 167 10.04 11.02 -21.08
N LEU A 168 10.26 9.77 -20.66
CA LEU A 168 10.90 9.46 -19.38
C LEU A 168 12.42 9.64 -19.49
N MET A 169 13.01 10.30 -18.51
CA MET A 169 14.47 10.39 -18.40
C MET A 169 15.05 9.06 -17.91
N ALA A 170 16.26 8.70 -18.34
CA ALA A 170 16.94 7.47 -17.88
C ALA A 170 17.08 7.39 -16.35
N ASN A 171 17.27 8.53 -15.69
CA ASN A 171 17.37 8.62 -14.23
C ASN A 171 16.00 8.68 -13.51
N ALA A 172 14.88 8.42 -14.21
CA ALA A 172 13.54 8.35 -13.61
C ALA A 172 13.31 7.05 -12.82
N GLN A 173 14.18 6.06 -12.98
CA GLN A 173 14.01 4.76 -12.34
C GLN A 173 14.18 4.84 -10.81
N ARG A 174 13.39 4.06 -10.07
CA ARG A 174 13.43 4.05 -8.60
C ARG A 174 13.36 2.63 -8.05
N ARG A 175 13.96 2.45 -6.87
CA ARG A 175 13.75 1.27 -6.02
C ARG A 175 12.61 1.56 -5.07
N LEU A 176 11.69 0.61 -4.94
CA LEU A 176 10.61 0.70 -3.96
C LEU A 176 11.13 0.26 -2.58
N ASP A 177 10.76 1.01 -1.56
CA ASP A 177 11.19 0.80 -0.17
C ASP A 177 10.10 0.06 0.60
N TYR A 178 9.99 -1.24 0.34
CA TYR A 178 9.00 -2.11 0.96
C TYR A 178 9.18 -2.22 2.48
N ARG A 179 10.43 -2.37 2.94
CA ARG A 179 10.75 -2.52 4.37
C ARG A 179 10.39 -1.28 5.18
N SER A 180 10.80 -0.08 4.76
CA SER A 180 10.41 1.14 5.48
C SER A 180 8.91 1.37 5.42
N SER A 181 8.26 1.04 4.30
CA SER A 181 6.80 1.15 4.16
C SER A 181 6.08 0.25 5.16
N ALA A 182 6.55 -0.98 5.35
CA ALA A 182 6.00 -1.90 6.34
C ALA A 182 6.30 -1.43 7.78
N GLN A 183 7.57 -1.22 8.12
CA GLN A 183 8.00 -1.00 9.51
C GLN A 183 7.67 0.39 10.05
N LYS A 184 7.79 1.44 9.23
CA LYS A 184 7.63 2.83 9.70
C LYS A 184 6.22 3.37 9.53
N ARG A 185 5.34 2.68 8.78
CA ARG A 185 4.00 3.16 8.45
C ARG A 185 2.93 2.13 8.73
N LEU A 186 2.98 0.98 8.04
CA LEU A 186 1.95 -0.03 8.20
C LEU A 186 1.88 -0.52 9.66
N MET A 187 3.01 -0.96 10.20
CA MET A 187 3.08 -1.52 11.55
C MET A 187 2.55 -0.56 12.65
N PRO A 188 2.97 0.73 12.71
CA PRO A 188 2.37 1.69 13.64
C PRO A 188 0.85 1.84 13.51
N GLN A 189 0.32 1.85 12.27
CA GLN A 189 -1.12 1.95 12.04
C GLN A 189 -1.86 0.70 12.55
N LEU A 190 -1.35 -0.48 12.21
CA LEU A 190 -1.95 -1.76 12.63
C LEU A 190 -1.90 -1.93 14.16
N ASN A 191 -0.78 -1.62 14.79
CA ASN A 191 -0.61 -1.75 16.24
C ASN A 191 -1.59 -0.87 17.04
N LEU A 192 -1.94 0.30 16.51
CA LEU A 192 -2.93 1.17 17.13
C LEU A 192 -4.37 0.69 16.90
N LYS A 193 -4.67 0.16 15.72
CA LYS A 193 -6.06 -0.05 15.25
C LYS A 193 -6.55 -1.47 15.47
N VAL A 194 -5.76 -2.49 15.12
CA VAL A 194 -6.19 -3.91 15.13
C VAL A 194 -6.73 -4.33 16.51
N PRO A 195 -6.09 -4.01 17.65
CA PRO A 195 -6.64 -4.36 18.96
C PRO A 195 -8.02 -3.74 19.26
N VAL A 196 -8.33 -2.58 18.66
CA VAL A 196 -9.63 -1.92 18.82
C VAL A 196 -10.71 -2.69 18.08
N PHE A 197 -10.46 -3.03 16.81
CA PHE A 197 -11.40 -3.78 15.99
C PHE A 197 -11.61 -5.20 16.49
N ARG A 198 -10.55 -5.85 16.99
CA ARG A 198 -10.65 -7.13 17.71
C ARG A 198 -11.63 -7.05 18.88
N ARG A 199 -11.49 -6.04 19.75
CA ARG A 199 -12.41 -5.84 20.91
C ARG A 199 -13.85 -5.56 20.48
N TRP A 200 -14.05 -4.92 19.33
CA TRP A 200 -15.39 -4.68 18.79
C TRP A 200 -15.98 -5.88 18.04
N GLY A 201 -15.20 -6.95 17.83
CA GLY A 201 -15.60 -8.08 17.00
C GLY A 201 -15.81 -7.69 15.52
N LYS A 202 -15.08 -6.67 15.04
CA LYS A 202 -15.23 -6.13 13.68
C LYS A 202 -14.07 -6.53 12.79
N LYS A 203 -14.36 -6.80 11.53
CA LYS A 203 -13.36 -7.22 10.53
C LYS A 203 -12.45 -6.04 10.16
N PHE A 204 -11.15 -6.33 10.02
CA PHE A 204 -10.13 -5.35 9.69
C PHE A 204 -9.36 -5.79 8.44
N PHE A 205 -9.52 -5.04 7.35
CA PHE A 205 -8.91 -5.33 6.06
C PHE A 205 -7.70 -4.44 5.81
N VAL A 206 -6.70 -4.98 5.11
CA VAL A 206 -5.52 -4.24 4.64
C VAL A 206 -5.36 -4.48 3.15
N ALA A 207 -5.51 -3.44 2.34
CA ALA A 207 -5.28 -3.48 0.89
C ALA A 207 -3.84 -3.09 0.57
N VAL A 208 -3.15 -3.97 -0.17
CA VAL A 208 -1.76 -3.82 -0.61
C VAL A 208 -1.59 -4.34 -2.03
N ASP A 209 -0.53 -3.94 -2.71
CA ASP A 209 -0.15 -4.56 -3.97
C ASP A 209 0.65 -5.86 -3.74
N ASN A 210 0.62 -6.74 -4.74
CA ASN A 210 1.30 -8.04 -4.68
C ASN A 210 2.83 -7.93 -4.50
N LEU A 211 3.46 -6.92 -5.09
CA LEU A 211 4.91 -6.74 -4.94
C LEU A 211 5.24 -6.39 -3.49
N PHE A 212 4.45 -5.52 -2.85
CA PHE A 212 4.60 -5.21 -1.43
C PHE A 212 4.44 -6.43 -0.54
N TYR A 213 3.34 -7.18 -0.70
CA TYR A 213 3.04 -8.32 0.17
C TYR A 213 4.11 -9.42 0.08
N THR A 214 4.59 -9.73 -1.13
CA THR A 214 5.65 -10.74 -1.36
C THR A 214 7.02 -10.34 -0.81
N GLN A 215 7.24 -9.05 -0.51
CA GLN A 215 8.45 -8.60 0.19
C GLN A 215 8.34 -8.65 1.71
N LEU A 216 7.14 -8.85 2.25
CA LEU A 216 6.99 -8.99 3.70
C LEU A 216 7.57 -10.35 4.12
N PRO A 217 8.15 -10.43 5.33
CA PRO A 217 8.48 -11.72 5.93
C PRO A 217 7.25 -12.63 5.95
N ALA A 218 7.47 -13.93 5.79
CA ALA A 218 6.37 -14.89 5.75
C ALA A 218 5.58 -14.83 7.06
N MET A 219 4.28 -14.61 6.94
CA MET A 219 3.34 -14.60 8.07
C MET A 219 2.61 -15.94 8.12
N ARG A 220 2.44 -16.48 9.32
CA ARG A 220 1.53 -17.61 9.52
C ARG A 220 0.11 -17.17 9.18
N THR A 221 -0.63 -18.02 8.48
CA THR A 221 -2.02 -17.76 8.11
C THR A 221 -2.98 -18.71 8.84
N VAL A 222 -4.22 -18.27 8.98
CA VAL A 222 -5.35 -19.06 9.51
C VAL A 222 -6.32 -19.44 8.38
N PRO A 223 -7.08 -20.54 8.50
CA PRO A 223 -7.84 -21.07 7.36
C PRO A 223 -9.06 -20.23 6.95
N ASN A 224 -9.61 -19.41 7.85
CA ASN A 224 -10.80 -18.62 7.58
C ASN A 224 -10.76 -17.26 8.26
N MET A 225 -11.61 -16.35 7.77
CA MET A 225 -11.70 -14.96 8.23
C MET A 225 -12.22 -14.83 9.67
N ASP A 226 -12.99 -15.80 10.17
CA ASP A 226 -13.56 -15.76 11.52
C ASP A 226 -12.52 -15.92 12.61
N ASN A 227 -11.44 -16.64 12.30
CA ASN A 227 -10.28 -16.78 13.16
C ASN A 227 -9.20 -15.72 12.91
N SER A 228 -9.47 -14.70 12.09
CA SER A 228 -8.48 -13.70 11.69
C SER A 228 -8.68 -12.36 12.37
N GLU A 229 -7.58 -11.67 12.66
CA GLU A 229 -7.59 -10.29 13.18
C GLU A 229 -7.24 -9.28 12.09
N VAL A 230 -6.51 -9.73 11.06
CA VAL A 230 -6.17 -8.94 9.87
C VAL A 230 -6.47 -9.78 8.63
N THR A 231 -7.26 -9.23 7.71
CA THR A 231 -7.52 -9.82 6.39
C THR A 231 -6.83 -9.00 5.31
N TRP A 232 -5.84 -9.59 4.65
CA TRP A 232 -5.09 -8.96 3.59
C TRP A 232 -5.81 -9.11 2.26
N LEU A 233 -6.00 -8.00 1.56
CA LEU A 233 -6.46 -7.96 0.17
C LEU A 233 -5.26 -7.60 -0.71
N VAL A 234 -4.64 -8.61 -1.31
CA VAL A 234 -3.38 -8.49 -2.04
C VAL A 234 -3.66 -8.41 -3.54
N TYR A 235 -3.57 -7.21 -4.09
CA TYR A 235 -3.96 -6.93 -5.48
C TYR A 235 -2.78 -7.06 -6.45
N PRO A 236 -2.90 -7.87 -7.52
CA PRO A 236 -2.00 -7.80 -8.65
C PRO A 236 -2.29 -6.54 -9.48
N PHE A 237 -1.23 -5.80 -9.81
CA PHE A 237 -1.30 -4.74 -10.82
C PHE A 237 -0.44 -5.17 -12.01
N SER A 238 -1.10 -5.68 -13.05
CA SER A 238 -0.41 -6.29 -14.19
C SER A 238 -0.60 -5.46 -15.45
N LYS A 239 0.44 -5.43 -16.28
CA LYS A 239 0.41 -4.77 -17.59
C LYS A 239 -0.57 -5.49 -18.52
N GLN A 240 -1.48 -4.72 -19.09
CA GLN A 240 -2.43 -5.10 -20.14
C GLN A 240 -2.28 -4.16 -21.33
N LYS A 241 -2.99 -4.45 -22.44
CA LYS A 241 -2.99 -3.60 -23.64
C LYS A 241 -3.36 -2.13 -23.34
N GLY A 242 -4.27 -1.92 -22.39
CA GLY A 242 -4.77 -0.59 -22.01
C GLY A 242 -3.96 0.16 -20.95
N GLY A 243 -2.93 -0.47 -20.36
CA GLY A 243 -2.20 0.04 -19.19
C GLY A 243 -2.14 -1.00 -18.08
N TYR A 244 -1.96 -0.58 -16.84
CA TYR A 244 -1.95 -1.50 -15.69
C TYR A 244 -3.34 -1.63 -15.10
N GLU A 245 -3.80 -2.86 -14.88
CA GLU A 245 -5.12 -3.17 -14.32
C GLU A 245 -4.99 -3.83 -12.94
N MET A 246 -5.86 -3.43 -12.01
CA MET A 246 -6.03 -4.04 -10.70
C MET A 246 -6.90 -5.30 -10.81
N ALA A 247 -6.27 -6.47 -10.73
CA ALA A 247 -6.95 -7.76 -10.81
C ALA A 247 -7.63 -8.14 -9.48
N ALA A 248 -8.30 -9.30 -9.45
CA ALA A 248 -8.88 -9.83 -8.21
C ALA A 248 -7.79 -10.09 -7.15
N PRO A 249 -8.05 -9.83 -5.86
CA PRO A 249 -7.05 -9.99 -4.82
C PRO A 249 -6.85 -11.46 -4.44
N ALA A 250 -5.62 -11.81 -4.08
CA ALA A 250 -5.40 -12.92 -3.18
C ALA A 250 -5.77 -12.49 -1.75
N ILE A 251 -6.51 -13.35 -1.04
CA ILE A 251 -6.97 -13.07 0.32
C ILE A 251 -6.19 -13.92 1.31
N HIS A 252 -5.57 -13.28 2.29
CA HIS A 252 -4.83 -13.96 3.36
C HIS A 252 -5.38 -13.55 4.72
N TYR A 253 -5.52 -14.53 5.62
CA TYR A 253 -6.03 -14.33 6.96
C TYR A 253 -4.91 -14.53 7.97
N THR A 254 -4.69 -13.57 8.86
CA THR A 254 -3.62 -13.63 9.86
C THR A 254 -4.11 -13.21 11.23
N LEU A 255 -3.47 -13.75 12.27
CA LEU A 255 -3.58 -13.19 13.62
C LEU A 255 -2.69 -11.96 13.75
N TRP A 256 -3.03 -11.07 14.69
CA TRP A 256 -2.25 -9.87 14.95
C TRP A 256 -0.85 -10.21 15.46
N GLU A 257 -0.72 -11.25 16.29
CA GLU A 257 0.58 -11.72 16.79
C GLU A 257 1.51 -12.17 15.66
N ASP A 258 0.98 -12.88 14.65
CA ASP A 258 1.76 -13.36 13.51
C ASP A 258 2.26 -12.19 12.65
N VAL A 259 1.40 -11.19 12.41
CA VAL A 259 1.79 -9.95 11.72
C VAL A 259 2.82 -9.19 12.52
N LEU A 260 2.63 -9.10 13.84
CA LEU A 260 3.51 -8.35 14.74
C LEU A 260 4.91 -8.94 14.76
N ASN A 261 5.01 -10.27 14.86
CA ASN A 261 6.28 -11.00 14.87
C ASN A 261 6.97 -10.85 13.52
N ALA A 262 6.29 -11.20 12.43
CA ALA A 262 6.87 -11.15 11.09
C ALA A 262 7.40 -9.76 10.71
N LEU A 263 6.66 -8.69 11.01
CA LEU A 263 7.08 -7.33 10.62
C LEU A 263 8.12 -6.70 11.56
N ARG A 264 8.33 -7.26 12.77
CA ARG A 264 9.43 -6.88 13.67
C ARG A 264 10.73 -7.60 13.32
N GLU A 265 10.65 -8.77 12.72
CA GLU A 265 11.79 -9.64 12.48
C GLU A 265 12.75 -9.07 11.41
N GLY A 266 13.81 -8.43 11.91
CA GLY A 266 15.16 -8.60 11.36
C GLY A 266 15.95 -9.47 12.34
N GLN A 267 16.86 -10.31 11.84
CA GLN A 267 17.84 -10.94 12.73
C GLN A 267 18.78 -9.85 13.24
N ALA A 268 18.81 -9.64 14.55
CA ALA A 268 19.78 -8.75 15.16
C ALA A 268 21.17 -9.37 14.97
N PRO A 269 22.14 -8.65 14.40
CA PRO A 269 23.52 -9.11 14.42
C PRO A 269 23.94 -9.25 15.89
N THR A 270 24.78 -10.24 16.15
CA THR A 270 25.44 -10.38 17.44
C THR A 270 26.30 -9.15 17.71
N PRO A 271 26.57 -8.81 18.99
CA PRO A 271 27.52 -7.76 19.32
C PRO A 271 28.89 -7.97 18.64
N GLY A 272 29.31 -9.23 18.47
CA GLY A 272 30.54 -9.59 17.76
C GLY A 272 30.56 -9.16 16.30
N GLU A 273 29.47 -9.40 15.57
CA GLU A 273 29.34 -8.98 14.17
C GLU A 273 29.38 -7.45 14.04
N ILE A 274 28.74 -6.72 14.96
CA ILE A 274 28.80 -5.26 15.00
C ILE A 274 30.22 -4.76 15.30
N MET A 275 30.90 -5.37 16.28
CA MET A 275 32.30 -5.00 16.60
C MET A 275 33.24 -5.28 15.43
N ALA A 276 33.04 -6.38 14.70
CA ALA A 276 33.80 -6.71 13.50
C ALA A 276 33.56 -5.70 12.37
N GLU A 277 32.31 -5.29 12.14
CA GLU A 277 31.97 -4.25 11.15
C GLU A 277 32.59 -2.89 11.52
N ILE A 278 32.49 -2.49 12.80
CA ILE A 278 33.10 -1.23 13.28
C ILE A 278 34.62 -1.26 13.08
N SER A 279 35.26 -2.38 13.41
CA SER A 279 36.71 -2.54 13.25
C SER A 279 37.13 -2.52 11.79
N ALA A 280 36.39 -3.21 10.91
CA ALA A 280 36.67 -3.25 9.47
C ALA A 280 36.55 -1.89 8.81
N ARG A 281 35.62 -1.04 9.28
CA ARG A 281 35.36 0.29 8.75
C ARG A 281 35.95 1.41 9.59
N ARG A 282 36.86 1.10 10.51
CA ARG A 282 37.45 2.04 11.48
C ARG A 282 37.99 3.31 10.83
N ALA A 283 38.62 3.19 9.66
CA ALA A 283 39.18 4.33 8.93
C ALA A 283 38.13 5.35 8.44
N GLU A 284 36.86 4.97 8.36
CA GLU A 284 35.73 5.83 7.99
C GLU A 284 35.15 6.58 9.20
N TYR A 285 35.55 6.22 10.43
CA TYR A 285 34.93 6.70 11.66
C TYR A 285 35.78 7.71 12.41
N ARG A 286 35.11 8.68 13.04
CA ARG A 286 35.75 9.68 13.88
C ARG A 286 36.11 9.08 15.24
N MET A 287 37.39 9.11 15.59
CA MET A 287 37.83 8.82 16.95
C MET A 287 37.58 10.04 17.84
N LEU A 288 36.94 9.80 18.99
CA LEU A 288 36.69 10.78 20.03
C LEU A 288 37.30 10.25 21.33
N THR A 289 37.97 11.11 22.09
CA THR A 289 38.37 10.81 23.46
C THR A 289 37.31 11.37 24.39
N VAL A 290 36.82 10.55 25.31
CA VAL A 290 35.83 10.92 26.34
C VAL A 290 36.53 11.08 27.68
#